data_AF-A0A9N9AUE5-F1
#
_entry.id   AF-A0A9N9AUE5-F1
#
_cell.length_a   1.000
_cell.length_b   1.000
_cell.length_c   1.000
_cell.angle_alpha   90.00
_cell.angle_beta   90.00
_cell.angle_gamma   90.00
#
_symmetry.space_group_name_H-M   'P 1'
#
loop_
_entity.id
_entity.type
_entity.pdbx_description
1 polymer ?
#
loop_
_entity_poly.entity_id
_entity_poly.type
_entity_poly.pdbx_seq_one_letter_code
_entity_poly.pdbx_strand_id
1 'polypeptide(L)'
;MLPTPKEFADAVFGHERVSLLDGGLPKWLEEGRPVESGPIDIVQKSYKVPTLNTALVRHYNDIRKNIDNGNDSLNFEQVLDARPEPRFTGDASEPRPGLPSGHMPYSISVPFNSIIDPNTNKTLLNDDELKKLFKSKNVDLEKPIVLSCGSGVTATMLYTALEKIGAKKLAVYDGSWTEYAGKEGSPIVGRK
;
A
#
# COMPACT_ATOMS: atom_id res chain seq x y z
N MET A 1 -9.20 -1.15 11.89
CA MET A 1 -8.71 -2.53 11.68
C MET A 1 -8.21 -2.60 10.26
N LEU A 2 -7.04 -3.20 10.01
CA LEU A 2 -6.09 -2.54 9.11
C LEU A 2 -5.19 -3.53 8.32
N PRO A 3 -5.48 -3.93 7.06
CA PRO A 3 -4.83 -5.06 6.34
C PRO A 3 -3.26 -5.17 6.24
N THR A 4 -2.71 -6.37 6.45
CA THR A 4 -1.44 -6.85 5.84
C THR A 4 -1.57 -7.15 4.33
N PRO A 5 -0.47 -7.43 3.61
CA PRO A 5 -0.52 -7.95 2.24
C PRO A 5 -1.41 -9.18 2.04
N LYS A 6 -1.38 -10.12 3.01
CA LYS A 6 -2.22 -11.33 2.97
C LYS A 6 -3.69 -10.98 3.21
N GLU A 7 -3.94 -10.09 4.15
CA GLU A 7 -5.29 -9.64 4.50
C GLU A 7 -5.93 -8.83 3.36
N PHE A 8 -5.16 -7.97 2.69
CA PHE A 8 -5.62 -7.32 1.47
C PHE A 8 -5.95 -8.34 0.38
N ALA A 9 -5.12 -9.38 0.17
CA ALA A 9 -5.43 -10.45 -0.78
C ALA A 9 -6.73 -11.18 -0.41
N ASP A 10 -6.93 -11.54 0.86
CA ASP A 10 -8.16 -12.16 1.34
C ASP A 10 -9.39 -11.26 1.12
N ALA A 11 -9.27 -9.96 1.38
CA ALA A 11 -10.33 -8.97 1.13
C ALA A 11 -10.63 -8.79 -0.37
N VAL A 12 -9.60 -8.76 -1.20
CA VAL A 12 -9.70 -8.71 -2.68
C VAL A 12 -10.44 -9.92 -3.24
N PHE A 13 -10.34 -11.08 -2.59
CA PHE A 13 -11.07 -12.30 -2.91
C PHE A 13 -12.39 -12.45 -2.14
N GLY A 14 -12.88 -11.39 -1.50
CA GLY A 14 -14.21 -11.35 -0.87
C GLY A 14 -14.30 -11.99 0.50
N HIS A 15 -13.17 -12.22 1.19
CA HIS A 15 -13.21 -12.58 2.61
C HIS A 15 -13.60 -11.33 3.43
N GLU A 16 -14.74 -11.39 4.11
CA GLU A 16 -15.31 -10.21 4.77
C GLU A 16 -14.63 -9.87 6.11
N ARG A 17 -14.15 -10.89 6.83
CA ARG A 17 -13.66 -10.74 8.21
C ARG A 17 -12.16 -10.95 8.28
N VAL A 18 -11.46 -9.91 7.87
CA VAL A 18 -10.01 -9.88 7.81
C VAL A 18 -9.49 -8.89 8.85
N SER A 19 -8.43 -9.23 9.57
CA SER A 19 -7.91 -8.40 10.67
C SER A 19 -6.39 -8.50 10.80
N LEU A 20 -5.76 -7.34 11.05
CA LEU A 20 -4.34 -7.24 11.38
C LEU A 20 -4.11 -7.22 12.88
N LEU A 21 -3.08 -7.95 13.31
CA LEU A 21 -2.48 -7.77 14.63
C LEU A 21 -1.54 -6.55 14.62
N ASP A 22 -2.02 -5.43 15.16
CA ASP A 22 -1.24 -4.18 15.24
C ASP A 22 0.02 -4.35 16.11
N GLY A 23 1.18 -3.99 15.55
CA GLY A 23 2.51 -4.29 16.12
C GLY A 23 3.01 -5.72 15.90
N GLY A 24 2.17 -6.60 15.33
CA GLY A 24 2.49 -7.96 14.93
C GLY A 24 3.03 -8.85 16.06
N LEU A 25 3.73 -9.92 15.66
CA LEU A 25 4.41 -10.82 16.59
C LEU A 25 5.40 -10.11 17.53
N PRO A 26 6.20 -9.10 17.09
CA PRO A 26 7.11 -8.40 17.99
C PRO A 26 6.41 -7.80 19.23
N LYS A 27 5.32 -7.06 19.03
CA LYS A 27 4.55 -6.49 20.14
C LYS A 27 3.90 -7.58 21.00
N TRP A 28 3.37 -8.64 20.39
CA TRP A 28 2.77 -9.77 21.11
C TRP A 28 3.75 -10.42 22.10
N LEU A 29 4.99 -10.64 21.66
CA LEU A 29 6.06 -11.20 22.47
C LEU A 29 6.47 -10.26 23.61
N GLU A 30 6.59 -8.96 23.33
CA GLU A 30 6.97 -7.97 24.35
C GLU A 30 5.90 -7.80 25.44
N GLU A 31 4.63 -7.91 25.07
CA GLU A 31 3.52 -7.94 26.03
C GLU A 31 3.44 -9.25 26.83
N GLY A 32 4.38 -10.19 26.64
CA GLY A 32 4.44 -11.44 27.38
C GLY A 32 3.26 -12.38 27.08
N ARG A 33 2.64 -12.24 25.91
CA ARG A 33 1.47 -13.04 25.54
C ARG A 33 1.86 -14.47 25.15
N PRO A 34 0.97 -15.46 25.36
CA PRO A 34 1.27 -16.86 25.06
C PRO A 34 1.62 -17.08 23.59
N VAL A 35 2.57 -17.97 23.34
CA VAL A 35 2.93 -18.47 22.01
C VAL A 35 3.03 -19.99 22.04
N GLU A 36 2.77 -20.62 20.90
CA GLU A 36 2.84 -22.07 20.74
C GLU A 36 3.83 -22.40 19.61
N SER A 37 4.40 -23.60 19.66
CA SER A 37 5.26 -24.14 18.61
C SER A 37 4.99 -25.62 18.41
N GLY A 38 5.33 -26.13 17.22
CA GLY A 38 5.04 -27.51 16.83
C GLY A 38 3.95 -27.62 15.77
N PRO A 39 3.61 -28.86 15.37
CA PRO A 39 2.57 -29.09 14.37
C PRO A 39 1.20 -28.67 14.91
N ILE A 40 0.36 -28.14 14.03
CA ILE A 40 -1.05 -27.84 14.31
C ILE A 40 -1.93 -28.78 13.50
N ASP A 41 -3.02 -29.25 14.12
CA ASP A 41 -4.03 -30.04 13.43
C ASP A 41 -4.97 -29.10 12.66
N ILE A 42 -4.71 -28.94 11.37
CA ILE A 42 -5.56 -28.13 10.49
C ILE A 42 -6.74 -28.99 10.05
N VAL A 43 -7.95 -28.63 10.50
CA VAL A 43 -9.19 -29.22 9.99
C VAL A 43 -9.49 -28.63 8.63
N GLN A 44 -9.39 -29.46 7.57
CA GLN A 44 -9.77 -29.05 6.23
C GLN A 44 -11.25 -28.59 6.20
N LYS A 45 -11.48 -27.39 5.65
CA LYS A 45 -12.82 -26.85 5.42
C LYS A 45 -13.04 -26.63 3.93
N SER A 46 -14.28 -26.74 3.50
CA SER A 46 -14.66 -26.28 2.16
C SER A 46 -14.68 -24.76 2.15
N TYR A 47 -13.96 -24.16 1.20
CA TYR A 47 -13.96 -22.73 0.94
C TYR A 47 -14.54 -22.50 -0.45
N LYS A 48 -15.48 -21.56 -0.58
CA LYS A 48 -16.07 -21.22 -1.88
C LYS A 48 -14.98 -20.62 -2.76
N VAL A 49 -14.97 -20.99 -4.04
CA VAL A 49 -14.04 -20.38 -5.01
C VAL A 49 -14.33 -18.88 -5.04
N PRO A 50 -13.35 -18.03 -4.66
CA PRO A 50 -13.59 -16.60 -4.58
C PRO A 50 -13.60 -15.95 -5.95
N THR A 51 -14.24 -14.79 -6.04
CA THR A 51 -14.17 -13.90 -7.21
C THR A 51 -13.31 -12.69 -6.88
N LEU A 52 -12.46 -12.29 -7.83
CA LEU A 52 -11.63 -11.10 -7.69
C LEU A 52 -12.49 -9.83 -7.67
N ASN A 53 -12.35 -9.01 -6.65
CA ASN A 53 -12.90 -7.66 -6.60
C ASN A 53 -11.97 -6.71 -7.39
N THR A 54 -12.28 -6.51 -8.67
CA THR A 54 -11.48 -5.68 -9.58
C THR A 54 -11.49 -4.20 -9.20
N ALA A 55 -12.42 -3.73 -8.37
CA ALA A 55 -12.44 -2.33 -7.93
C ALA A 55 -11.27 -1.99 -6.99
N LEU A 56 -10.74 -2.99 -6.27
CA LEU A 56 -9.64 -2.84 -5.31
C LEU A 56 -8.26 -2.94 -5.96
N VAL A 57 -8.18 -3.31 -7.24
CA VAL A 57 -6.92 -3.50 -7.95
C VAL A 57 -6.85 -2.54 -9.13
N ARG A 58 -5.68 -1.95 -9.34
CA ARG A 58 -5.35 -1.25 -10.57
C ARG A 58 -4.28 -2.02 -11.32
N HIS A 59 -4.30 -1.92 -12.63
CA HIS A 59 -3.29 -2.46 -13.52
C HIS A 59 -2.50 -1.33 -14.18
N TYR A 60 -1.38 -1.68 -14.83
CA TYR A 60 -0.54 -0.71 -15.53
C TYR A 60 -1.33 0.24 -16.44
N ASN A 61 -2.29 -0.28 -17.22
CA ASN A 61 -3.07 0.52 -18.15
C ASN A 61 -3.97 1.54 -17.44
N ASP A 62 -4.42 1.25 -16.22
CA ASP A 62 -5.22 2.20 -15.44
C ASP A 62 -4.34 3.35 -14.94
N ILE A 63 -3.13 3.03 -14.46
CA ILE A 63 -2.13 4.03 -14.06
C ILE A 63 -1.71 4.90 -15.26
N ARG A 64 -1.43 4.26 -16.40
CA ARG A 64 -1.04 4.97 -17.62
C ARG A 64 -2.11 5.98 -18.06
N LYS A 65 -3.38 5.56 -18.07
CA LYS A 65 -4.53 6.42 -18.38
C LYS A 65 -4.70 7.54 -17.35
N ASN A 66 -4.55 7.24 -16.06
CA ASN A 66 -4.63 8.23 -14.99
C ASN A 66 -3.59 9.35 -15.19
N ILE A 67 -2.37 8.98 -15.60
CA ILE A 67 -1.30 9.93 -15.93
C ILE A 67 -1.61 10.70 -17.21
N ASP A 68 -2.06 10.04 -18.28
CA ASP A 68 -2.41 10.70 -19.55
C ASP A 68 -3.52 11.75 -19.40
N ASN A 69 -4.49 11.47 -18.54
CA ASN A 69 -5.60 12.38 -18.27
C ASN A 69 -5.16 13.64 -17.49
N GLY A 70 -4.01 13.59 -16.81
CA GLY A 70 -3.51 14.67 -15.97
C GLY A 70 -4.20 14.77 -14.60
N ASN A 71 -3.53 15.45 -13.66
CA ASN A 71 -4.00 15.64 -12.29
C ASN A 71 -5.18 16.63 -12.13
N ASP A 72 -5.50 17.39 -13.18
CA ASP A 72 -6.67 18.27 -13.21
C ASP A 72 -7.96 17.54 -13.67
N SER A 73 -7.84 16.26 -14.05
CA SER A 73 -8.98 15.45 -14.47
C SER A 73 -9.94 15.18 -13.31
N LEU A 74 -11.25 15.26 -13.59
CA LEU A 74 -12.31 14.89 -12.64
C LEU A 74 -12.23 13.43 -12.17
N ASN A 75 -11.61 12.57 -12.98
CA ASN A 75 -11.43 11.14 -12.69
C ASN A 75 -10.01 10.79 -12.22
N PHE A 76 -9.20 11.79 -11.85
CA PHE A 76 -7.85 11.55 -11.38
C PHE A 76 -7.85 10.79 -10.04
N GLU A 77 -7.07 9.71 -9.98
CA GLU A 77 -6.83 8.95 -8.75
C GLU A 77 -5.46 9.33 -8.17
N GLN A 78 -5.42 9.68 -6.88
CA GLN A 78 -4.18 10.06 -6.21
C GLN A 78 -3.29 8.83 -6.03
N VAL A 79 -2.12 8.79 -6.66
CA VAL A 79 -1.19 7.68 -6.48
C VAL A 79 -0.26 7.97 -5.30
N LEU A 80 -0.32 7.17 -4.24
CA LEU A 80 0.63 7.26 -3.13
C LEU A 80 1.70 6.18 -3.24
N ASP A 81 2.96 6.59 -3.16
CA ASP A 81 4.13 5.70 -3.24
C ASP A 81 4.70 5.45 -1.84
N ALA A 82 4.67 4.19 -1.40
CA ALA A 82 5.15 3.76 -0.09
C ALA A 82 6.66 3.47 -0.03
N ARG A 83 7.39 3.62 -1.14
CA ARG A 83 8.85 3.43 -1.17
C ARG A 83 9.57 4.48 -0.30
N PRO A 84 10.80 4.19 0.16
CA PRO A 84 11.65 5.21 0.77
C PRO A 84 11.81 6.45 -0.12
N GLU A 85 11.75 7.64 0.48
CA GLU A 85 11.85 8.93 -0.23
C GLU A 85 13.05 9.00 -1.19
N PRO A 86 14.28 8.54 -0.85
CA PRO A 86 15.41 8.62 -1.78
C PRO A 86 15.21 7.81 -3.07
N ARG A 87 14.42 6.73 -3.04
CA ARG A 87 14.09 5.95 -4.25
C ARG A 87 13.06 6.67 -5.11
N PHE A 88 12.11 7.36 -4.48
CA PHE A 88 11.12 8.20 -5.13
C PHE A 88 11.76 9.42 -5.82
N THR A 89 12.70 10.11 -5.15
CA THR A 89 13.40 11.28 -5.71
C THR A 89 14.47 10.93 -6.75
N GLY A 90 14.87 9.67 -6.83
CA GLY A 90 15.94 9.20 -7.71
C GLY A 90 17.32 9.14 -7.06
N ASP A 91 17.47 9.57 -5.81
CA ASP A 91 18.76 9.68 -5.11
C ASP A 91 19.33 8.34 -4.62
N ALA A 92 18.52 7.29 -4.55
CA ALA A 92 18.95 5.93 -4.25
C ALA A 92 18.49 4.95 -5.33
N SER A 93 19.33 3.97 -5.65
CA SER A 93 19.01 2.91 -6.60
C SER A 93 17.87 2.00 -6.11
N GLU A 94 17.14 1.45 -7.06
CA GLU A 94 16.18 0.38 -6.80
C GLU A 94 16.91 -0.92 -6.40
N PRO A 95 16.39 -1.71 -5.44
CA PRO A 95 17.01 -2.97 -5.02
C PRO A 95 17.10 -4.01 -6.12
N ARG A 96 16.21 -3.95 -7.12
CA ARG A 96 16.21 -4.85 -8.26
C ARG A 96 17.10 -4.25 -9.38
N PRO A 97 18.16 -4.97 -9.81
CA PRO A 97 19.07 -4.47 -10.82
C PRO A 97 18.37 -4.09 -12.13
N GLY A 98 18.81 -2.99 -12.74
CA GLY A 98 18.35 -2.54 -14.06
C GLY A 98 17.04 -1.74 -14.05
N LEU A 99 16.36 -1.59 -12.91
CA LEU A 99 15.22 -0.67 -12.79
C LEU A 99 15.71 0.76 -12.53
N PRO A 100 15.19 1.76 -13.27
CA PRO A 100 15.51 3.15 -12.99
C PRO A 100 14.85 3.61 -11.67
N SER A 101 15.50 4.56 -10.99
CA SER A 101 14.89 5.27 -9.86
C SER A 101 14.06 6.47 -10.35
N GLY A 102 13.34 7.11 -9.43
CA GLY A 102 12.34 8.14 -9.74
C GLY A 102 10.94 7.69 -9.35
N HIS A 103 9.91 8.34 -9.89
CA HIS A 103 8.52 8.08 -9.55
C HIS A 103 7.55 8.31 -10.72
N MET A 104 6.32 7.83 -10.53
CA MET A 104 5.21 8.05 -11.48
C MET A 104 4.82 9.53 -11.46
N PRO A 105 4.56 10.17 -12.61
CA PRO A 105 4.03 11.53 -12.64
C PRO A 105 2.83 11.71 -11.71
N TYR A 106 2.79 12.87 -11.03
CA TYR A 106 1.74 13.26 -10.08
C TYR A 106 1.62 12.40 -8.80
N SER A 107 2.42 11.34 -8.66
CA SER A 107 2.40 10.52 -7.44
C SER A 107 2.97 11.27 -6.24
N ILE A 108 2.54 10.88 -5.04
CA ILE A 108 2.89 11.53 -3.77
C ILE A 108 3.71 10.54 -2.94
N SER A 109 4.89 10.96 -2.50
CA SER A 109 5.73 10.15 -1.61
C SER A 109 5.14 10.10 -0.20
N VAL A 110 4.75 8.90 0.23
CA VAL A 110 4.33 8.58 1.61
C VAL A 110 5.05 7.31 2.06
N PRO A 111 6.34 7.40 2.42
CA PRO A 111 7.12 6.24 2.82
C PRO A 111 6.44 5.45 3.93
N PHE A 112 6.40 4.12 3.85
CA PHE A 112 5.60 3.30 4.78
C PHE A 112 5.97 3.53 6.26
N ASN A 113 7.22 3.85 6.57
CA ASN A 113 7.66 4.12 7.93
C ASN A 113 7.05 5.40 8.52
N SER A 114 6.55 6.31 7.67
CA SER A 114 5.89 7.55 8.11
C SER A 114 4.54 7.32 8.79
N ILE A 115 3.88 6.18 8.55
CA ILE A 115 2.60 5.81 9.19
C ILE A 115 2.78 4.96 10.46
N ILE A 116 4.02 4.66 10.85
CA ILE A 116 4.37 3.83 12.00
C ILE A 116 4.78 4.75 13.16
N ASP A 117 4.25 4.50 14.36
CA ASP A 117 4.64 5.25 15.57
C ASP A 117 6.04 4.81 16.02
N PRO A 118 7.05 5.72 16.00
CA PRO A 118 8.42 5.40 16.37
C PRO A 118 8.60 5.07 17.86
N ASN A 119 7.64 5.43 18.71
CA ASN A 119 7.70 5.20 20.16
C ASN A 119 7.06 3.87 20.58
N THR A 120 6.63 3.07 19.60
CA THR A 120 5.90 1.82 19.83
C THR A 120 6.62 0.65 19.16
N ASN A 121 6.15 -0.56 19.47
CA ASN A 121 6.58 -1.78 18.77
C ASN A 121 5.94 -1.91 17.40
N LYS A 122 6.23 -0.95 16.52
CA LYS A 122 5.81 -0.92 15.12
C LYS A 122 4.28 -0.88 14.95
N THR A 123 3.58 -0.21 15.86
CA THR A 123 2.15 0.03 15.67
C THR A 123 1.95 1.20 14.73
N LEU A 124 0.76 1.27 14.15
CA LEU A 124 0.40 2.43 13.34
C LEU A 124 0.20 3.66 14.22
N LEU A 125 0.45 4.83 13.64
CA LEU A 125 0.09 6.11 14.25
C LEU A 125 -1.42 6.14 14.60
N ASN A 126 -1.79 6.96 15.57
CA ASN A 126 -3.20 7.12 15.91
C ASN A 126 -3.97 7.87 14.81
N ASP A 127 -5.31 7.87 14.90
CA ASP A 127 -6.18 8.41 13.84
C ASP A 127 -5.89 9.89 13.52
N ASP A 128 -5.61 10.70 14.54
CA ASP A 128 -5.37 12.14 14.37
C ASP A 128 -4.00 12.41 13.77
N GLU A 129 -2.99 11.64 14.16
CA GLU A 129 -1.64 11.71 13.58
C GLU A 129 -1.63 11.26 12.12
N LEU A 130 -2.33 10.17 11.80
CA LEU A 130 -2.50 9.72 10.41
C LEU A 130 -3.21 10.79 9.57
N LYS A 131 -4.33 11.34 10.05
CA LYS A 131 -5.04 12.44 9.36
C LYS A 131 -4.13 13.64 9.14
N LYS A 132 -3.33 14.02 10.15
CA LYS A 132 -2.36 15.12 10.05
C LYS A 132 -1.28 14.82 9.00
N LEU A 133 -0.72 13.61 9.00
CA LEU A 133 0.28 13.17 8.04
C LEU A 133 -0.24 13.26 6.60
N PHE A 134 -1.37 12.61 6.30
CA PHE A 134 -1.94 12.60 4.94
C PHE A 134 -2.36 14.01 4.49
N LYS A 135 -2.94 14.81 5.39
CA LYS A 135 -3.24 16.22 5.10
C LYS A 135 -1.99 17.04 4.79
N SER A 136 -0.89 16.83 5.51
CA SER A 136 0.38 17.54 5.26
C SER A 136 0.99 17.20 3.90
N LYS A 137 0.62 16.04 3.33
CA LYS A 137 1.00 15.58 1.99
C LYS A 137 -0.02 15.97 0.92
N ASN A 138 -1.04 16.77 1.26
CA ASN A 138 -2.15 17.17 0.39
C ASN A 138 -2.97 15.99 -0.15
N VAL A 139 -3.08 14.90 0.61
CA VAL A 139 -3.93 13.76 0.25
C VAL A 139 -5.37 14.06 0.67
N ASP A 140 -6.28 13.98 -0.29
CA ASP A 140 -7.73 14.13 -0.10
C ASP A 140 -8.38 12.75 0.09
N LEU A 141 -8.94 12.49 1.28
CA LEU A 141 -9.53 11.19 1.63
C LEU A 141 -10.86 10.90 0.92
N GLU A 142 -11.51 11.92 0.34
CA GLU A 142 -12.80 11.80 -0.36
C GLU A 142 -12.63 11.44 -1.85
N LYS A 143 -11.43 11.67 -2.38
CA LYS A 143 -11.05 11.32 -3.76
C LYS A 143 -10.56 9.89 -3.85
N PRO A 144 -10.61 9.26 -5.05
CA PRO A 144 -9.97 7.97 -5.27
C PRO A 144 -8.46 8.02 -4.97
N ILE A 145 -7.95 6.97 -4.32
CA ILE A 145 -6.55 6.82 -3.98
C ILE A 145 -6.07 5.44 -4.46
N VAL A 146 -4.96 5.43 -5.18
CA VAL A 146 -4.27 4.21 -5.62
C VAL A 146 -2.93 4.11 -4.90
N LEU A 147 -2.62 2.94 -4.38
CA LEU A 147 -1.43 2.74 -3.58
C LEU A 147 -0.42 1.87 -4.31
N SER A 148 0.83 2.27 -4.24
CA SER A 148 1.95 1.61 -4.90
C SER A 148 3.15 1.52 -3.95
N CYS A 149 4.04 0.58 -4.21
CA CYS A 149 5.35 0.54 -3.58
C CYS A 149 6.39 0.03 -4.60
N GLY A 150 7.34 -0.82 -4.18
CA GLY A 150 8.20 -1.54 -5.11
C GLY A 150 7.50 -2.69 -5.85
N SER A 151 6.63 -3.44 -5.18
CA SER A 151 6.07 -4.71 -5.66
C SER A 151 4.68 -5.05 -5.08
N GLY A 152 3.83 -4.04 -4.81
CA GLY A 152 2.46 -4.21 -4.31
C GLY A 152 2.32 -4.49 -2.81
N VAL A 153 3.26 -5.23 -2.22
CA VAL A 153 3.18 -5.71 -0.82
C VAL A 153 3.05 -4.57 0.20
N THR A 154 4.07 -3.72 0.33
CA THR A 154 4.08 -2.63 1.32
C THR A 154 2.97 -1.59 1.11
N ALA A 155 2.44 -1.45 -0.11
CA ALA A 155 1.34 -0.53 -0.41
C ALA A 155 0.08 -0.83 0.42
N THR A 156 -0.12 -2.11 0.78
CA THR A 156 -1.24 -2.54 1.63
C THR A 156 -1.19 -1.93 3.04
N MET A 157 -0.02 -1.55 3.56
CA MET A 157 0.08 -0.83 4.84
C MET A 157 -0.47 0.61 4.76
N LEU A 158 -0.35 1.27 3.61
CA LEU A 158 -1.01 2.56 3.39
C LEU A 158 -2.53 2.37 3.20
N TYR A 159 -2.95 1.30 2.51
CA TYR A 159 -4.38 0.99 2.26
C TYR A 159 -5.09 0.95 3.59
N THR A 160 -4.50 0.13 4.43
CA THR A 160 -4.70 0.04 5.85
C THR A 160 -4.82 1.41 6.49
N ALA A 161 -3.73 2.14 6.70
CA ALA A 161 -3.78 3.41 7.43
C ALA A 161 -4.90 4.37 6.96
N LEU A 162 -5.14 4.45 5.64
CA LEU A 162 -6.20 5.26 5.03
C LEU A 162 -7.62 4.75 5.34
N GLU A 163 -7.84 3.44 5.29
CA GLU A 163 -9.13 2.82 5.62
C GLU A 163 -9.54 3.09 7.08
N LYS A 164 -8.60 3.01 8.04
CA LYS A 164 -8.86 3.34 9.47
C LYS A 164 -9.31 4.77 9.66
N ILE A 165 -8.74 5.71 8.92
CA ILE A 165 -9.09 7.13 9.04
C ILE A 165 -10.26 7.54 8.13
N GLY A 166 -10.88 6.59 7.44
CA GLY A 166 -12.17 6.76 6.78
C GLY A 166 -12.15 6.88 5.25
N ALA A 167 -10.99 6.75 4.59
CA ALA A 167 -10.96 6.73 3.13
C ALA A 167 -11.78 5.56 2.56
N LYS A 168 -12.60 5.82 1.54
CA LYS A 168 -13.58 4.84 1.02
C LYS A 168 -13.25 4.31 -0.37
N LYS A 169 -12.46 5.03 -1.14
CA LYS A 169 -12.16 4.71 -2.55
C LYS A 169 -10.68 4.38 -2.67
N LEU A 170 -10.32 3.18 -2.24
CA LEU A 170 -8.95 2.70 -2.21
C LEU A 170 -8.75 1.59 -3.22
N ALA A 171 -7.61 1.60 -3.90
CA ALA A 171 -7.13 0.49 -4.70
C ALA A 171 -5.62 0.33 -4.57
N VAL A 172 -5.11 -0.86 -4.86
CA VAL A 172 -3.67 -1.14 -4.92
C VAL A 172 -3.27 -1.40 -6.36
N TYR A 173 -2.19 -0.76 -6.78
CA TYR A 173 -1.49 -1.12 -8.01
C TYR A 173 -0.45 -2.19 -7.70
N ASP A 174 -0.82 -3.46 -7.88
CA ASP A 174 0.01 -4.62 -7.50
C ASP A 174 1.34 -4.68 -8.27
N GLY A 175 1.30 -4.37 -9.57
CA GLY A 175 2.50 -4.26 -10.40
C GLY A 175 3.51 -3.24 -9.89
N SER A 176 3.01 -2.16 -9.27
CA SER A 176 3.80 -1.17 -8.54
C SER A 176 4.98 -0.61 -9.36
N TRP A 177 6.03 -0.08 -8.71
CA TRP A 177 7.19 0.47 -9.39
C TRP A 177 7.91 -0.56 -10.29
N THR A 178 7.99 -1.82 -9.86
CA THR A 178 8.69 -2.87 -10.62
C THR A 178 8.09 -3.08 -12.01
N GLU A 179 6.77 -3.19 -12.12
CA GLU A 179 6.12 -3.29 -13.43
C GLU A 179 6.20 -1.95 -14.18
N TYR A 180 5.87 -0.85 -13.51
CA TYR A 180 5.76 0.46 -14.15
C TYR A 180 7.09 0.89 -14.80
N ALA A 181 8.16 0.91 -14.02
CA ALA A 181 9.48 1.34 -14.47
C ALA A 181 10.17 0.30 -15.37
N GLY A 182 9.74 -0.97 -15.31
CA GLY A 182 10.19 -2.02 -16.21
C GLY A 182 9.53 -1.99 -17.59
N LYS A 183 8.40 -1.30 -17.76
CA LYS A 183 7.73 -1.14 -19.05
C LYS A 183 8.34 0.02 -19.85
N GLU A 184 8.70 -0.28 -21.09
CA GLU A 184 9.20 0.70 -22.05
C GLU A 184 8.16 1.78 -22.33
N GLY A 185 8.59 3.04 -22.44
CA GLY A 185 7.72 4.18 -22.70
C GLY A 185 6.95 4.72 -21.48
N SER A 186 7.09 4.12 -20.30
CA SER A 186 6.53 4.67 -19.06
C SER A 186 7.14 6.04 -18.73
N PRO A 187 6.31 7.09 -18.57
CA PRO A 187 6.80 8.40 -18.11
C PRO A 187 7.38 8.32 -16.70
N ILE A 188 8.59 8.84 -16.47
CA ILE A 188 9.22 8.82 -15.13
C ILE A 188 9.68 10.24 -14.79
N VAL A 189 9.31 10.70 -13.59
CA VAL A 189 9.81 11.94 -13.00
C VAL A 189 10.99 11.63 -12.08
N GLY A 190 12.03 12.46 -12.10
CA GLY A 190 13.23 12.25 -11.28
C GLY A 190 14.07 11.06 -11.70
N ARG A 191 13.97 10.64 -12.97
CA ARG A 191 14.73 9.51 -13.53
C ARG A 191 16.23 9.78 -13.40
N LYS A 192 16.93 8.92 -12.65
CA LYS A 192 18.39 8.89 -12.52
C LYS A 192 18.89 7.48 -12.79
#